data_AF-A0AAI8E918-F1
#
_entry.id   AF-A0AAI8E918-F1
#
_cell.length_a   1.000
_cell.length_b   1.000
_cell.length_c   1.000
_cell.angle_alpha   90.00
_cell.angle_beta   90.00
_cell.angle_gamma   90.00
#
_symmetry.space_group_name_H-M   'P 1'
#
loop_
_entity.id
_entity.type
_entity.pdbx_description
1 polymer ?
#
loop_
_entity_poly.entity_id
_entity_poly.type
_entity_poly.pdbx_seq_one_letter_code
_entity_poly.pdbx_strand_id
1 'polypeptide(L)'
;MSEYLADVRRYDAAADEAVVEKIVKHLGIALRNRDSSLVSASDPEEMKRVRTNWVAKKLGVEDVAKGDEVVAHVAEVMKGDRNKHRVTFYYLVAKQLGKLGAL
;
A
#
# COMPACT_ATOMS: atom_id res chain seq x y z
N MET A 1 -14.00 -5.74 11.69
CA MET A 1 -13.46 -6.32 10.45
C MET A 1 -13.42 -5.25 9.39
N SER A 2 -12.24 -4.63 9.23
CA SER A 2 -11.95 -3.80 8.06
C SER A 2 -12.33 -4.57 6.78
N GLU A 3 -13.08 -3.94 5.87
CA GLU A 3 -13.48 -4.55 4.58
C GLU A 3 -12.25 -4.97 3.74
N TYR A 4 -11.09 -4.38 4.03
CA TYR A 4 -9.82 -4.65 3.35
C TYR A 4 -9.03 -5.79 3.99
N LEU A 5 -9.34 -6.20 5.23
CA LEU A 5 -8.56 -7.22 5.93
C LEU A 5 -8.55 -8.56 5.18
N ALA A 6 -9.69 -8.94 4.61
CA ALA A 6 -9.79 -10.16 3.81
C ALA A 6 -8.87 -10.11 2.58
N ASP A 7 -8.82 -8.96 1.90
CA ASP A 7 -7.96 -8.77 0.72
C ASP A 7 -6.48 -8.77 1.10
N VAL A 8 -6.11 -8.10 2.19
CA VAL A 8 -4.75 -8.13 2.73
C VAL A 8 -4.33 -9.57 3.09
N ARG A 9 -5.24 -10.34 3.70
CA ARG A 9 -4.96 -11.73 4.12
C ARG A 9 -4.78 -12.71 2.97
N ARG A 10 -5.16 -12.35 1.74
CA ARG A 10 -4.79 -13.13 0.53
C ARG A 10 -3.27 -13.14 0.31
N TYR A 11 -2.58 -12.10 0.76
CA TYR A 11 -1.12 -11.94 0.64
C TYR A 11 -0.36 -12.17 1.95
N ASP A 12 -1.02 -11.90 3.08
CA ASP A 12 -0.46 -12.13 4.40
C ASP A 12 -1.52 -12.67 5.36
N ALA A 13 -1.63 -13.99 5.46
CA ALA A 13 -2.61 -14.64 6.32
C ALA A 13 -2.50 -14.23 7.80
N ALA A 14 -1.32 -13.81 8.25
CA ALA A 14 -1.06 -13.38 9.62
C ALA A 14 -1.28 -11.86 9.82
N ALA A 15 -1.82 -11.15 8.83
CA ALA A 15 -2.04 -9.71 8.93
C ALA A 15 -2.92 -9.34 10.13
N ASP A 16 -2.37 -8.42 10.93
CA ASP A 16 -3.03 -7.82 12.09
C ASP A 16 -4.06 -6.78 11.62
N GLU A 17 -5.30 -6.94 12.08
CA GLU A 17 -6.39 -6.02 11.80
C GLU A 17 -6.08 -4.58 12.24
N ALA A 18 -5.44 -4.39 13.39
CA ALA A 18 -5.11 -3.07 13.90
C ALA A 18 -4.16 -2.31 12.96
N VAL A 19 -3.23 -3.02 12.32
CA VAL A 19 -2.31 -2.44 11.33
C VAL A 19 -3.08 -2.03 10.07
N VAL A 20 -3.98 -2.89 9.58
CA VAL A 20 -4.83 -2.56 8.42
C VAL A 20 -5.73 -1.36 8.73
N GLU A 21 -6.34 -1.30 9.91
CA GLU A 21 -7.17 -0.17 10.34
C GLU A 21 -6.42 1.15 10.41
N LYS A 22 -5.15 1.14 10.84
CA LYS A 22 -4.31 2.35 10.81
C LYS A 22 -4.10 2.87 9.39
N ILE A 23 -3.90 1.98 8.42
CA ILE A 23 -3.78 2.34 7.00
C ILE A 23 -5.11 2.89 6.48
N VAL A 24 -6.23 2.26 6.81
CA VAL A 24 -7.58 2.73 6.44
C VAL A 24 -7.83 4.14 6.99
N LYS A 25 -7.52 4.36 8.27
CA LYS A 25 -7.63 5.69 8.92
C LYS A 25 -6.74 6.73 8.26
N HIS A 26 -5.52 6.36 7.87
CA HIS A 26 -4.61 7.24 7.13
C HIS A 26 -5.16 7.64 5.77
N LEU A 27 -5.72 6.70 5.00
CA LEU A 27 -6.24 6.96 3.67
C LEU A 27 -7.56 7.74 3.68
N GLY A 28 -8.40 7.55 4.71
CA GLY A 28 -9.55 8.40 5.01
C GLY A 28 -10.44 8.70 3.79
N ILE A 29 -10.50 9.98 3.39
CA ILE A 29 -11.35 10.46 2.29
C ILE A 29 -11.00 9.80 0.94
N ALA A 30 -9.73 9.41 0.72
CA ALA A 30 -9.31 8.76 -0.52
C ALA A 30 -10.05 7.44 -0.78
N LEU A 31 -10.52 6.76 0.27
CA LEU A 31 -11.25 5.50 0.14
C LEU A 31 -12.73 5.69 -0.27
N ARG A 32 -13.27 6.92 -0.19
CA ARG A 32 -14.67 7.21 -0.57
C ARG A 32 -14.88 7.26 -2.08
N ASN A 33 -13.82 7.42 -2.86
CA ASN A 33 -13.87 7.45 -4.32
C ASN A 33 -13.18 6.18 -4.87
N ARG A 34 -13.83 5.54 -5.85
CA ARG A 34 -13.34 4.28 -6.42
C ARG A 34 -11.93 4.39 -6.99
N ASP A 35 -11.65 5.38 -7.84
CA ASP A 35 -10.34 5.56 -8.47
C ASP A 35 -9.25 5.84 -7.43
N SER A 36 -9.55 6.68 -6.44
CA SER A 36 -8.62 6.99 -5.35
C SER A 36 -8.39 5.80 -4.40
N SER A 37 -9.36 4.87 -4.30
CA SER A 37 -9.24 3.65 -3.50
C SER A 37 -8.36 2.57 -4.15
N LEU A 38 -7.94 2.77 -5.41
CA LEU A 38 -7.11 1.85 -6.17
C LEU A 38 -5.74 2.46 -6.49
N VAL A 39 -4.78 1.60 -6.85
CA VAL A 39 -3.45 1.97 -7.33
C VAL A 39 -3.29 1.50 -8.78
N SER A 40 -3.07 2.44 -9.69
CA SER A 40 -2.74 2.16 -11.08
C SER A 40 -1.24 1.85 -11.21
N ALA A 41 -0.88 0.57 -11.04
CA ALA A 41 0.51 0.13 -11.07
C ALA A 41 1.23 0.35 -12.42
N SER A 42 0.47 0.55 -13.49
CA SER A 42 1.00 0.84 -14.83
C SER A 42 1.18 2.33 -15.09
N ASP A 43 0.68 3.21 -14.21
CA ASP A 43 0.83 4.65 -14.32
C ASP A 43 2.10 5.08 -13.56
N PRO A 44 3.16 5.56 -14.25
CA PRO A 44 4.40 5.97 -13.59
C PRO A 44 4.20 7.17 -12.64
N GLU A 45 3.23 8.04 -12.90
CA GLU A 45 2.94 9.14 -11.97
C GLU A 45 2.29 8.65 -10.69
N GLU A 46 1.42 7.63 -10.79
CA GLU A 46 0.85 6.98 -9.61
C GLU A 46 1.92 6.31 -8.76
N MET A 47 2.84 5.57 -9.38
CA MET A 47 3.95 4.92 -8.69
C MET A 47 4.85 5.93 -7.98
N LYS A 48 5.14 7.06 -8.65
CA LYS A 48 5.88 8.19 -8.05
C LYS A 48 5.13 8.80 -6.87
N ARG A 49 3.80 8.97 -6.94
CA ARG A 49 2.98 9.48 -5.83
C ARG A 49 3.00 8.55 -4.63
N VAL A 50 2.91 7.23 -4.84
CA VAL A 50 3.03 6.25 -3.76
C VAL A 50 4.42 6.32 -3.13
N ARG A 51 5.50 6.30 -3.92
CA ARG A 51 6.86 6.42 -3.38
C ARG A 51 7.04 7.72 -2.57
N THR A 52 6.61 8.85 -3.11
CA THR A 52 6.86 10.15 -2.46
C THR A 52 5.99 10.36 -1.21
N ASN A 53 4.70 10.07 -1.27
CA ASN A 53 3.79 10.38 -0.17
C ASN A 53 3.69 9.25 0.86
N TRP A 54 3.66 8.00 0.41
CA TRP A 54 3.60 6.86 1.33
C TRP A 54 4.99 6.47 1.81
N VAL A 55 5.90 6.10 0.90
CA VAL A 55 7.21 5.56 1.28
C VAL A 55 8.11 6.61 1.94
N ALA A 56 8.31 7.76 1.31
CA ALA A 56 9.19 8.80 1.85
C ALA A 56 8.53 9.54 3.02
N LYS A 57 7.40 10.21 2.80
CA LYS A 57 6.79 11.07 3.84
C LYS A 57 6.19 10.30 5.02
N LYS A 58 5.45 9.21 4.77
CA LYS A 58 4.71 8.50 5.84
C LYS A 58 5.53 7.39 6.49
N LEU A 59 6.34 6.64 5.74
CA LEU A 59 7.18 5.56 6.30
C LEU A 59 8.62 6.00 6.62
N GLY A 60 9.02 7.21 6.20
CA GLY A 60 10.34 7.77 6.49
C GLY A 60 11.48 7.04 5.78
N VAL A 61 11.25 6.58 4.54
CA VAL A 61 12.28 5.95 3.70
C VAL A 61 12.68 6.92 2.61
N GLU A 62 13.76 7.66 2.83
CA GLU A 62 14.25 8.73 1.93
C GLU A 62 15.07 8.19 0.76
N ASP A 63 15.52 6.94 0.83
CA ASP A 63 16.19 6.26 -0.27
C ASP A 63 15.21 6.03 -1.43
N VAL A 64 15.34 6.88 -2.45
CA VAL A 64 14.47 6.87 -3.64
C VAL A 64 14.58 5.57 -4.41
N ALA A 65 15.79 5.04 -4.60
CA ALA A 65 16.01 3.81 -5.37
C ALA A 65 15.36 2.61 -4.68
N LYS A 66 15.54 2.50 -3.35
CA LYS A 66 14.87 1.48 -2.54
C LYS A 66 13.35 1.64 -2.56
N GLY A 67 12.87 2.88 -2.51
CA GLY A 67 11.44 3.17 -2.61
C GLY A 67 10.84 2.73 -3.95
N ASP A 68 11.48 3.07 -5.06
CA ASP A 68 11.05 2.65 -6.40
C ASP A 68 11.09 1.12 -6.56
N GLU A 69 12.15 0.46 -6.09
CA GLU A 69 12.28 -1.00 -6.12
C GLU A 69 11.12 -1.68 -5.39
N VAL A 70 10.82 -1.27 -4.16
CA VAL A 70 9.76 -1.89 -3.36
C VAL A 70 8.38 -1.66 -3.96
N VAL A 71 8.08 -0.44 -4.41
CA VAL A 71 6.76 -0.14 -4.99
C VAL A 71 6.58 -0.93 -6.30
N ALA A 72 7.62 -1.03 -7.14
CA ALA A 72 7.60 -1.85 -8.35
C ALA A 72 7.44 -3.36 -8.04
N HIS A 73 8.14 -3.86 -7.02
CA HIS A 73 8.00 -5.25 -6.58
C HIS A 73 6.57 -5.56 -6.14
N VAL A 74 5.96 -4.71 -5.31
CA VAL A 74 4.57 -4.91 -4.87
C VAL A 74 3.57 -4.82 -6.03
N ALA A 75 3.81 -3.93 -7.00
CA ALA A 75 3.03 -3.87 -8.24
C ALA A 75 3.04 -5.19 -9.01
N GLU A 76 4.21 -5.84 -9.12
CA GLU A 76 4.32 -7.17 -9.75
C GLU A 76 3.67 -8.28 -8.92
N VAL A 77 3.81 -8.25 -7.59
CA VAL A 77 3.11 -9.20 -6.69
C VAL A 77 1.59 -9.14 -6.88
N MET A 78 1.04 -7.94 -7.10
CA MET A 78 -0.39 -7.74 -7.32
C MET A 78 -0.80 -7.76 -8.81
N LYS A 79 0.07 -8.17 -9.73
CA LYS A 79 -0.19 -8.08 -11.18
C LYS A 79 -1.42 -8.86 -11.64
N GLY A 80 -1.69 -10.00 -11.02
CA GLY A 80 -2.88 -10.84 -11.30
C GLY A 80 -4.20 -10.22 -10.84
N ASP A 81 -4.16 -9.22 -9.95
CA ASP A 81 -5.35 -8.56 -9.45
C ASP A 81 -5.82 -7.47 -10.40
N ARG A 82 -7.08 -7.60 -10.85
CA ARG A 82 -7.76 -6.59 -11.70
C ARG A 82 -7.84 -5.24 -11.01
N ASN A 83 -8.10 -5.24 -9.70
CA ASN A 83 -8.15 -4.05 -8.87
C ASN A 83 -7.09 -4.17 -7.77
N LYS A 84 -6.12 -3.24 -7.74
CA LYS A 84 -5.11 -3.18 -6.69
C LYS A 84 -5.58 -2.21 -5.62
N HIS A 85 -6.25 -2.72 -4.59
CA HIS A 85 -6.75 -1.89 -3.49
C HIS A 85 -5.60 -1.15 -2.80
N ARG A 86 -5.73 0.17 -2.64
CA ARG A 86 -4.67 1.02 -2.09
C ARG A 86 -4.28 0.62 -0.68
N VAL A 87 -5.24 0.17 0.14
CA VAL A 87 -4.97 -0.34 1.51
C VAL A 87 -4.03 -1.55 1.44
N THR A 88 -4.36 -2.53 0.60
CA THR A 88 -3.55 -3.75 0.41
C THR A 88 -2.16 -3.41 -0.14
N PHE A 89 -2.10 -2.55 -1.16
CA PHE A 89 -0.84 -2.09 -1.72
C PHE A 89 0.05 -1.41 -0.66
N TYR A 90 -0.52 -0.51 0.13
CA TYR A 90 0.22 0.23 1.16
C TYR A 90 0.69 -0.69 2.29
N TYR A 91 -0.13 -1.68 2.66
CA TYR A 91 0.24 -2.71 3.62
C TYR A 91 1.45 -3.50 3.15
N LEU A 92 1.43 -4.01 1.91
CA LEU A 92 2.53 -4.81 1.36
C LEU A 92 3.82 -4.00 1.23
N VAL A 93 3.73 -2.74 0.81
CA VAL A 93 4.90 -1.83 0.78
C VAL A 93 5.48 -1.63 2.18
N ALA A 94 4.63 -1.34 3.17
CA ALA A 94 5.08 -1.16 4.55
C ALA A 94 5.67 -2.46 5.14
N LYS A 95 5.12 -3.62 4.79
CA LYS A 95 5.65 -4.94 5.17
C LYS A 95 7.03 -5.17 4.57
N GLN A 96 7.19 -4.96 3.27
CA GLN A 96 8.47 -5.16 2.57
C GLN A 96 9.57 -4.25 3.12
N LEU A 97 9.21 -3.05 3.57
CA LEU A 97 10.15 -2.10 4.20
C LEU A 97 10.40 -2.37 5.70
N GLY A 98 9.70 -3.33 6.32
CA GLY A 98 9.78 -3.59 7.76
C GLY A 98 9.20 -2.45 8.62
N LYS A 99 8.25 -1.69 8.07
CA LYS A 99 7.70 -0.45 8.65
C LYS A 99 6.29 -0.60 9.23
N LEU A 100 5.72 -1.81 9.27
CA LEU A 100 4.38 -2.03 9.85
C LEU A 100 4.27 -1.57 11.31
N GLY A 101 5.34 -1.70 12.10
CA GLY A 101 5.37 -1.23 13.49
C GLY A 101 5.42 0.29 13.65
N ALA A 102 5.74 1.04 12.59
CA ALA A 102 5.80 2.51 12.59
C ALA A 102 4.48 3.17 12.14
N LEU A 103 3.45 2.38 11.84
CA LEU A 103 2.14 2.85 11.38
C LEU A 103 1.26 3.40 12.51
#